data_AF-X1LHY7-F1
#
_entry.id   AF-X1LHY7-F1
#
_cell.length_a   1.000
_cell.length_b   1.000
_cell.length_c   1.000
_cell.angle_alpha   90.00
_cell.angle_beta   90.00
_cell.angle_gamma   90.00
#
_symmetry.space_group_name_H-M   'P 1'
#
loop_
_entity.id
_entity.type
_entity.pdbx_description
1 polymer ?
#
loop_
_entity_poly.entity_id
_entity_poly.type
_entity_poly.pdbx_seq_one_letter_code
_entity_poly.pdbx_strand_id
1 'polypeptide(L)'
;EKYLREYHYLGYKGIAGKSLRYVATIGSEWVAMLGWGSPALKCAARDRFFGWDYETKLKRLHLITNNVRFLVLPWIRLKNLASN
;
A
#
# COMPACT_ATOMS: atom_id res chain seq x y z
N GLU A 1 2.43 4.72 -13.41
CA GLU A 1 1.31 3.76 -13.27
C GLU A 1 1.34 2.61 -14.27
N LYS A 2 2.01 2.73 -15.43
CA LYS A 2 2.12 1.67 -16.46
C LYS A 2 2.37 0.27 -15.87
N TYR A 3 3.44 0.12 -15.09
CA TYR A 3 3.82 -1.18 -14.52
C TYR A 3 2.77 -1.79 -13.58
N LEU A 4 2.05 -0.97 -12.80
CA LEU A 4 0.94 -1.48 -11.98
C LEU A 4 -0.21 -2.00 -12.85
N ARG A 5 -0.49 -1.38 -14.00
CA ARG A 5 -1.53 -1.86 -14.93
C ARG A 5 -1.13 -3.15 -15.63
N GLU A 6 0.14 -3.25 -15.99
CA GLU A 6 0.67 -4.36 -16.78
C GLU A 6 0.97 -5.60 -15.94
N TYR A 7 1.47 -5.42 -14.71
CA TYR A 7 2.06 -6.52 -13.94
C TYR A 7 1.42 -6.79 -12.57
N HIS A 8 0.56 -5.91 -12.05
CA HIS A 8 -0.09 -6.18 -10.77
C HIS A 8 -1.17 -7.26 -10.94
N TYR A 9 -1.06 -8.37 -10.21
CA TYR A 9 -1.91 -9.56 -10.37
C TYR A 9 -3.43 -9.30 -10.16
N LEU A 10 -3.80 -8.33 -9.31
CA LEU A 10 -5.20 -7.90 -9.14
C LEU A 10 -5.69 -6.89 -10.20
N GLY A 11 -4.86 -6.59 -11.19
CA GLY A 11 -5.03 -5.45 -12.08
C GLY A 11 -4.95 -4.10 -11.36
N TYR A 12 -4.95 -3.03 -12.14
CA TYR A 12 -4.88 -1.68 -11.62
C TYR A 12 -5.79 -0.72 -12.40
N LYS A 13 -6.78 -0.17 -11.70
CA LYS A 13 -7.71 0.85 -12.21
C LYS A 13 -7.48 2.23 -11.59
N GLY A 14 -6.46 2.39 -10.75
CA GLY A 14 -6.22 3.58 -9.94
C GLY A 14 -6.40 3.33 -8.44
N ILE A 15 -6.13 4.36 -7.64
CA ILE A 15 -6.41 4.40 -6.19
C ILE A 15 -7.45 5.49 -5.96
N ALA A 16 -8.57 5.13 -5.34
CA ALA A 16 -9.65 6.07 -5.07
C ALA A 16 -9.30 7.02 -3.92
N GLY A 17 -9.73 8.28 -4.04
CA GLY A 17 -9.55 9.31 -3.01
C GLY A 17 -8.11 9.80 -2.88
N LYS A 18 -7.76 10.29 -1.68
CA LYS A 18 -6.40 10.75 -1.37
C LYS A 18 -5.44 9.57 -1.47
N SER A 19 -4.39 9.72 -2.28
CA SER A 19 -3.45 8.65 -2.57
C SER A 19 -2.02 9.14 -2.63
N LEU A 20 -1.09 8.26 -2.24
CA LEU A 20 0.35 8.46 -2.41
C LEU A 20 0.91 7.29 -3.22
N ARG A 21 1.91 7.58 -4.05
CA ARG A 21 2.59 6.59 -4.89
C ARG A 21 4.08 6.73 -4.64
N TYR A 22 4.71 5.59 -4.36
CA TYR A 22 6.15 5.52 -4.15
C TYR A 22 6.75 4.54 -5.12
N VAL A 23 8.00 4.79 -5.44
CA VAL A 23 8.91 3.86 -6.09
C VAL A 23 10.00 3.54 -5.08
N ALA A 24 10.22 2.27 -4.82
CA ALA A 24 11.40 1.82 -4.09
C ALA A 24 12.55 1.67 -5.07
N THR A 25 13.73 2.18 -4.70
CA THR A 25 14.93 2.10 -5.52
C THR A 25 16.09 1.48 -4.76
N ILE A 26 16.98 0.82 -5.50
CA ILE A 26 18.32 0.45 -5.04
C ILE A 26 19.30 1.24 -5.92
N GLY A 27 19.95 2.24 -5.33
CA GLY A 27 20.62 3.27 -6.13
C GLY A 27 19.64 3.95 -7.09
N SER A 28 19.96 3.93 -8.39
CA SER A 28 19.11 4.45 -9.46
C SER A 28 18.10 3.43 -10.01
N GLU A 29 18.20 2.15 -9.64
CA GLU A 29 17.33 1.10 -10.17
C GLU A 29 16.00 1.07 -9.43
N TRP A 30 14.89 1.02 -10.17
CA TRP A 30 13.57 0.84 -9.61
C TRP A 30 13.33 -0.65 -9.34
N VAL A 31 12.99 -0.98 -8.10
CA VAL A 31 12.82 -2.39 -7.68
C VAL A 31 11.38 -2.75 -7.34
N ALA A 32 10.61 -1.79 -6.84
CA ALA A 32 9.20 -2.00 -6.52
C ALA A 32 8.39 -0.70 -6.59
N MET A 33 7.07 -0.86 -6.69
CA MET A 33 6.10 0.22 -6.64
C MET A 33 5.13 0.01 -5.50
N LEU A 34 4.84 1.08 -4.75
CA LEU A 34 3.90 1.06 -3.63
C LEU A 34 2.81 2.10 -3.84
N GLY A 35 1.58 1.71 -3.55
CA GLY A 35 0.41 2.57 -3.58
C GLY A 35 -0.26 2.63 -2.22
N TRP A 36 -0.51 3.84 -1.76
CA TRP A 36 -1.19 4.13 -0.50
C TRP A 36 -2.50 4.85 -0.77
N GLY A 37 -3.55 4.45 -0.07
CA GLY A 37 -4.88 5.04 -0.20
C GLY A 37 -5.52 5.32 1.15
N SER A 38 -6.73 5.88 1.11
CA SER A 38 -7.56 6.04 2.30
C SER A 38 -7.64 4.73 3.10
N PRO A 39 -7.64 4.81 4.44
CA PRO A 39 -7.65 3.63 5.28
C PRO A 39 -9.00 2.91 5.20
N ALA A 40 -8.97 1.58 5.32
CA ALA A 40 -10.18 0.78 5.37
C ALA A 40 -11.03 1.16 6.59
N LEU A 41 -12.31 1.47 6.38
CA LEU A 41 -13.22 1.83 7.46
C LEU A 41 -13.37 0.71 8.51
N LYS A 42 -13.33 -0.54 8.06
CA LYS A 42 -13.44 -1.75 8.90
C LYS A 42 -12.13 -2.53 8.86
N CYS A 43 -11.37 -2.52 9.94
CA CYS A 43 -10.18 -3.34 10.13
C CYS A 43 -10.00 -3.64 11.62
N ALA A 44 -10.61 -4.73 12.09
CA ALA A 44 -10.63 -5.06 13.52
C ALA A 44 -9.22 -5.35 14.09
N ALA A 45 -8.32 -5.90 13.27
CA ALA A 45 -6.93 -6.12 13.68
C ALA A 45 -6.21 -4.79 13.99
N ARG A 46 -6.36 -3.78 13.12
CA ARG A 46 -5.84 -2.43 13.36
C ARG A 46 -6.44 -1.81 14.61
N ASP A 47 -7.77 -1.84 14.71
CA ASP A 47 -8.49 -1.18 15.81
C ASP A 47 -8.06 -1.78 17.17
N ARG A 48 -7.92 -3.12 17.24
CA ARG A 48 -7.38 -3.79 18.44
C ARG A 48 -5.92 -3.44 18.71
N PHE A 49 -5.07 -3.40 17.69
CA PHE A 49 -3.64 -3.09 17.84
C PHE A 49 -3.42 -1.68 18.43
N PHE A 50 -4.17 -0.68 17.95
CA PHE A 50 -4.09 0.67 18.49
C PHE A 50 -4.95 0.90 19.75
N GLY A 51 -5.72 -0.10 20.19
CA GLY A 51 -6.68 0.05 21.29
C GLY A 51 -7.79 1.07 20.99
N TRP A 52 -8.18 1.24 19.73
CA TRP A 52 -9.23 2.16 19.33
C TRP A 52 -10.61 1.56 19.56
N ASP A 53 -11.43 2.26 20.33
CA ASP A 53 -12.89 2.10 20.28
C ASP A 53 -13.48 2.76 19.02
N TYR A 54 -14.80 2.65 18.86
CA TYR A 54 -15.49 3.19 17.69
C TYR A 54 -15.32 4.71 17.54
N GLU A 55 -15.44 5.47 18.63
CA GLU A 55 -15.34 6.93 18.61
C GLU A 55 -13.92 7.40 18.29
N THR A 56 -12.93 6.80 18.92
CA THR A 56 -11.50 7.08 18.69
C THR A 56 -11.13 6.77 17.25
N LYS A 57 -11.61 5.63 16.71
CA LYS A 57 -11.43 5.30 15.29
C LYS A 57 -11.99 6.40 14.41
N LEU A 58 -13.23 6.84 14.60
CA LEU A 58 -13.82 7.90 13.75
C LEU A 58 -13.01 9.19 13.78
N LYS A 59 -12.47 9.58 14.95
CA LYS A 59 -11.64 10.78 15.11
C LYS A 59 -10.25 10.62 14.49
N ARG A 60 -9.65 9.43 14.53
CA ARG A 60 -8.24 9.21 14.16
C ARG A 60 -8.02 8.54 12.81
N LEU A 61 -9.05 7.94 12.21
CA LEU A 61 -8.90 7.17 10.98
C LEU A 61 -8.22 7.98 9.88
N HIS A 62 -8.53 9.27 9.74
CA HIS A 62 -7.92 10.14 8.73
C HIS A 62 -6.40 10.37 8.88
N LEU A 63 -5.80 9.98 10.01
CA LEU A 63 -4.36 10.12 10.29
C LEU A 63 -3.53 8.95 9.78
N ILE A 64 -4.17 7.92 9.22
CA ILE A 64 -3.49 6.72 8.72
C ILE A 64 -3.85 6.45 7.27
N THR A 65 -3.06 5.59 6.62
CA THR A 65 -3.26 5.16 5.24
C THR A 65 -3.12 3.64 5.14
N ASN A 66 -3.73 3.06 4.11
CA ASN A 66 -3.57 1.65 3.80
C ASN A 66 -2.62 1.45 2.62
N ASN A 67 -1.74 0.46 2.71
CA ASN A 67 -1.07 -0.05 1.52
C ASN A 67 -2.11 -0.79 0.68
N VAL A 68 -2.46 -0.21 -0.47
CA VAL A 68 -3.49 -0.76 -1.37
C VAL A 68 -2.86 -1.46 -2.56
N ARG A 69 -1.61 -1.15 -2.89
CA ARG A 69 -0.87 -1.78 -3.99
C ARG A 69 0.58 -1.97 -3.60
N PHE A 70 1.09 -3.14 -3.94
CA PHE A 70 2.49 -3.49 -3.78
C PHE A 70 2.90 -4.37 -4.95
N LEU A 71 3.90 -3.93 -5.71
CA LEU A 71 4.41 -4.64 -6.87
C LEU A 71 5.94 -4.60 -6.85
N VAL A 72 6.56 -5.75 -6.63
CA VAL A 72 7.95 -5.96 -7.04
C VAL A 72 7.97 -6.09 -8.56
N LEU A 73 8.87 -5.38 -9.24
CA LEU A 73 8.90 -5.39 -10.69
C LEU A 73 9.31 -6.80 -11.21
N PRO A 74 8.67 -7.33 -12.27
CA PRO A 74 8.82 -8.75 -12.65
C PRO A 74 10.25 -9.21 -12.98
N TRP A 75 11.11 -8.29 -13.43
CA TRP A 75 12.50 -8.57 -13.76
C TRP A 75 13.42 -8.56 -12.52
N ILE A 76 12.93 -8.10 -11.37
CA ILE A 76 13.73 -8.00 -10.15
C ILE A 76 13.71 -9.34 -9.43
N ARG A 77 14.90 -9.96 -9.34
CA ARG A 77 15.12 -11.23 -8.64
C ARG A 77 16.16 -11.05 -7.53
N LEU A 78 15.73 -10.46 -6.43
CA LEU A 78 16.57 -10.21 -5.26
C LEU A 78 16.03 -10.98 -4.06
N LYS A 79 16.88 -11.81 -3.46
CA LYS A 79 16.53 -12.58 -2.27
C LYS A 79 16.17 -11.62 -1.14
N ASN A 80 15.06 -11.88 -0.45
CA ASN A 80 14.56 -11.09 0.68
C ASN A 80 14.20 -9.62 0.36
N LEU A 81 14.03 -9.26 -0.93
CA LEU A 81 13.60 -7.90 -1.29
C LEU A 81 12.20 -7.56 -0.76
N ALA A 82 11.31 -8.54 -0.83
CA ALA A 82 9.99 -8.47 -0.25
C ALA A 82 9.65 -9.84 0.35
N SER A 83 9.62 -9.91 1.67
CA SER A 83 9.14 -11.07 2.40
C SER A 83 7.70 -10.81 2.86
N ASN A 84 6.83 -11.80 2.70
CA ASN A 84 5.57 -11.89 3.44
C ASN A 84 5.77 -12.79 4.67
#